data_AF-A0A8J8JGI6-F1
#
_entry.id   AF-A0A8J8JGI6-F1
#
_cell.length_a   1.000
_cell.length_b   1.000
_cell.length_c   1.000
_cell.angle_alpha   90.00
_cell.angle_beta   90.00
_cell.angle_gamma   90.00
#
_symmetry.space_group_name_H-M   'P 1'
#
loop_
_entity.id
_entity.type
_entity.pdbx_description
1 polymer ?
#
loop_
_entity_poly.entity_id
_entity_poly.type
_entity_poly.pdbx_seq_one_letter_code
_entity_poly.pdbx_strand_id
1 'polypeptide(L)'
;MKKLSAIFVVLVVLLSIPMVASVQQRHGIDYSKPLYAEDVKIGHKISVDYIPKAGGFRGGRGRGTSTTTAATGILGAPVEGEKYAIVIGIADYPGTSSDLQYTDDDAQLVYDTLINVYGFKPENIIFLLNMDASFYNIYDAVMELKSKVQPGDEAVFYFSGHGSTGRADDGDSEVIDEAIVTHDGNPDGSFILIWDGQLRAWFEDFPTDRIIFIFDSCYSGGMTDLAAEGRIVVMASGEREFSLESSEWGHGQFTYYFFLEGINEGYADVYDHDGDPATPDVTVEEAFDYTFANCEQQTPVIADGFTNDLLP
;
A
#
# COMPACT_ATOMS: atom_id res chain seq x y z
N MET A 1 -38.23 17.29 64.66
CA MET A 1 -38.08 17.93 63.32
C MET A 1 -36.68 17.63 62.81
N LYS A 2 -36.52 16.64 61.93
CA LYS A 2 -35.22 16.27 61.34
C LYS A 2 -35.01 17.12 60.08
N LYS A 3 -33.93 17.89 60.01
CA LYS A 3 -33.52 18.63 58.81
C LYS A 3 -32.82 17.66 57.87
N LEU A 4 -33.37 17.43 56.67
CA LEU A 4 -32.63 16.83 55.57
C LEU A 4 -31.76 17.91 54.93
N SER A 5 -30.45 17.69 54.92
CA SER A 5 -29.52 18.45 54.09
C SER A 5 -29.40 17.74 52.74
N ALA A 6 -29.87 18.38 51.67
CA ALA A 6 -29.65 17.92 50.31
C ALA A 6 -28.20 18.22 49.90
N ILE A 7 -27.43 17.18 49.58
CA ILE A 7 -26.10 17.30 48.99
C ILE A 7 -26.31 17.45 47.47
N PHE A 8 -25.95 18.61 46.93
CA PHE A 8 -25.92 18.87 45.50
C PHE A 8 -24.58 18.35 44.96
N VAL A 9 -24.58 17.17 44.33
CA VAL A 9 -23.41 16.68 43.59
C VAL A 9 -23.41 17.40 42.24
N VAL A 10 -22.54 18.39 42.09
CA VAL A 10 -22.25 19.01 40.80
C VAL A 10 -21.36 18.04 40.03
N LEU A 11 -21.96 17.27 39.13
CA LEU A 11 -21.25 16.46 38.15
C LEU A 11 -20.62 17.43 37.13
N VAL A 12 -19.35 17.78 37.32
CA VAL A 12 -18.58 18.50 36.31
C VAL A 12 -18.24 17.50 35.21
N VAL A 13 -19.08 17.47 34.17
CA VAL A 13 -18.73 16.80 32.90
C VAL A 13 -17.65 17.66 32.26
N LEU A 14 -16.39 17.29 32.46
CA LEU A 14 -15.28 17.78 31.64
C LEU A 14 -15.51 17.22 30.23
N LEU A 15 -16.20 18.00 29.39
CA LEU A 15 -16.16 17.83 27.94
C LEU A 15 -14.72 18.11 27.52
N SER A 16 -13.91 17.06 27.43
CA SER A 16 -12.67 17.09 26.67
C SER A 16 -13.04 17.38 25.23
N ILE A 17 -12.92 18.63 24.82
CA ILE A 17 -12.93 18.99 23.40
C ILE A 17 -11.65 18.33 22.84
N PRO A 18 -11.73 17.34 21.94
CA PRO A 18 -10.53 16.89 21.26
C PRO A 18 -10.03 18.09 20.48
N MET A 19 -8.84 18.60 20.81
CA MET A 19 -8.11 19.49 19.92
C MET A 19 -7.69 18.64 18.72
N VAL A 20 -8.58 18.54 17.74
CA VAL A 20 -8.18 18.20 16.38
C VAL A 20 -7.55 19.47 15.82
N ALA A 21 -6.26 19.69 16.12
CA ALA A 21 -5.45 20.40 15.15
C ALA A 21 -5.45 19.48 13.94
N SER A 22 -6.28 19.80 12.94
CA SER A 22 -6.54 18.91 11.81
C SER A 22 -5.22 18.59 11.16
N VAL A 23 -4.87 17.31 11.15
CA VAL A 23 -3.79 16.70 10.34
C VAL A 23 -3.73 17.31 8.93
N GLN A 24 -4.90 17.66 8.39
CA GLN A 24 -5.09 18.36 7.12
C GLN A 24 -4.34 19.69 6.99
N GLN A 25 -3.91 20.37 8.06
CA GLN A 25 -3.22 21.66 7.98
C GLN A 25 -1.94 21.67 8.82
N ARG A 26 -0.82 21.21 8.24
CA ARG A 26 0.53 21.41 8.79
C ARG A 26 1.37 22.26 7.85
N HIS A 27 2.25 23.08 8.42
CA HIS A 27 3.10 24.03 7.68
C HIS A 27 2.36 25.00 6.72
N GLY A 28 1.02 25.12 6.84
CA GLY A 28 0.19 25.92 5.95
C GLY A 28 -0.32 25.17 4.70
N ILE A 29 0.00 23.89 4.57
CA ILE A 29 -0.43 23.00 3.47
C ILE A 29 -1.77 22.38 3.84
N ASP A 30 -2.73 22.39 2.91
CA ASP A 30 -4.04 21.73 3.08
C ASP A 30 -4.03 20.37 2.37
N TYR A 31 -3.67 19.32 3.09
CA TYR A 31 -3.53 17.96 2.55
C TYR A 31 -4.85 17.32 2.13
N SER A 32 -6.00 17.96 2.37
CA SER A 32 -7.31 17.48 1.90
C SER A 32 -7.62 17.83 0.45
N LYS A 33 -6.68 18.49 -0.24
CA LYS A 33 -6.83 18.97 -1.61
C LYS A 33 -5.63 18.54 -2.46
N PRO A 34 -5.80 18.47 -3.79
CA PRO A 34 -4.68 18.29 -4.70
C PRO A 34 -3.60 19.34 -4.46
N LEU A 35 -2.35 18.90 -4.39
CA LEU A 35 -1.20 19.79 -4.22
C LEU A 35 -0.65 20.23 -5.58
N TYR A 36 -0.04 21.42 -5.58
CA TYR A 36 0.67 21.92 -6.74
C TYR A 36 2.02 21.23 -6.88
N ALA A 37 2.43 20.95 -8.12
CA ALA A 37 3.74 20.43 -8.42
C ALA A 37 4.26 20.94 -9.77
N GLU A 38 5.59 20.99 -9.89
CA GLU A 38 6.30 21.32 -11.13
C GLU A 38 7.05 20.10 -11.68
N ASP A 39 7.45 20.15 -12.94
CA ASP A 39 8.26 19.12 -13.61
C ASP A 39 7.69 17.68 -13.53
N VAL A 40 6.36 17.58 -13.44
CA VAL A 40 5.61 16.31 -13.31
C VAL A 40 5.86 15.40 -14.52
N LYS A 41 6.23 14.14 -14.24
CA LYS A 41 6.40 13.06 -15.20
C LYS A 41 5.54 11.88 -14.81
N ILE A 42 4.68 11.45 -15.72
CA ILE A 42 3.86 10.24 -15.54
C ILE A 42 4.65 9.02 -16.03
N GLY A 43 4.78 8.03 -15.17
CA GLY A 43 5.32 6.72 -15.50
C GLY A 43 4.22 5.81 -15.99
N HIS A 44 4.31 5.40 -17.25
CA HIS A 44 3.38 4.44 -17.83
C HIS A 44 3.90 3.02 -17.62
N LYS A 45 3.06 2.11 -17.11
CA LYS A 45 3.40 0.68 -17.11
C LYS A 45 3.67 0.22 -18.54
N ILE A 46 4.67 -0.62 -18.72
CA ILE A 46 5.05 -1.12 -20.05
C ILE A 46 4.37 -2.47 -20.25
N SER A 47 3.43 -2.53 -21.20
CA SER A 47 2.85 -3.80 -21.64
C SER A 47 3.83 -4.54 -22.54
N VAL A 48 4.15 -5.79 -22.21
CA VAL A 48 5.10 -6.63 -22.96
C VAL A 48 4.40 -7.85 -23.59
N ASP A 49 4.62 -8.05 -24.89
CA ASP A 49 3.98 -9.13 -25.68
C ASP A 49 4.66 -10.51 -25.52
N TYR A 50 5.90 -10.55 -25.03
CA TYR A 50 6.69 -11.78 -24.91
C TYR A 50 7.78 -11.66 -23.86
N ILE A 51 7.84 -12.63 -22.94
CA ILE A 51 8.87 -12.69 -21.92
C ILE A 51 9.69 -13.96 -22.14
N PRO A 52 10.99 -13.85 -22.47
CA PRO A 52 11.84 -15.02 -22.50
C PRO A 52 11.93 -15.56 -21.07
N LYS A 53 11.26 -16.70 -20.79
CA LYS A 53 11.43 -17.40 -19.51
C LYS A 53 12.92 -17.64 -19.27
N ALA A 54 13.53 -17.03 -18.24
CA ALA A 54 14.77 -17.57 -17.72
C ALA A 54 14.50 -19.02 -17.29
N GLY A 55 15.39 -19.92 -17.67
CA GLY A 55 15.27 -21.34 -17.36
C GLY A 55 15.02 -21.53 -15.86
N GLY A 56 13.90 -22.17 -15.54
CA GLY A 56 13.29 -22.19 -14.21
C GLY A 56 14.28 -22.23 -13.06
N PHE A 57 14.02 -21.38 -12.07
CA PHE A 57 14.74 -21.38 -10.80
C PHE A 57 14.52 -22.74 -10.12
N ARG A 58 15.50 -23.63 -10.25
CA ARG A 58 15.63 -24.78 -9.35
C ARG A 58 16.25 -24.27 -8.08
N GLY A 59 15.48 -24.25 -6.99
CA GLY A 59 15.96 -23.99 -5.64
C GLY A 59 17.36 -24.55 -5.44
N GLY A 60 18.33 -23.66 -5.36
CA GLY A 60 19.73 -23.99 -5.46
C GLY A 60 20.55 -22.96 -4.72
N ARG A 61 21.07 -23.36 -3.56
CA ARG A 61 22.05 -22.64 -2.74
C ARG A 61 23.11 -21.98 -3.63
N GLY A 62 22.91 -20.70 -3.94
CA GLY A 62 23.83 -19.84 -4.66
C GLY A 62 24.88 -19.29 -3.70
N ARG A 63 26.14 -19.60 -3.96
CA ARG A 63 27.29 -19.19 -3.18
C ARG A 63 27.84 -17.87 -3.75
N GLY A 64 27.63 -16.78 -3.01
CA GLY A 64 28.25 -15.45 -3.19
C GLY A 64 27.51 -14.57 -4.21
N THR A 65 26.98 -13.41 -3.89
CA THR A 65 27.27 -12.40 -2.86
C THR A 65 26.06 -12.13 -1.98
N SER A 66 26.27 -11.77 -0.70
CA SER A 66 25.24 -11.45 0.31
C SER A 66 24.07 -10.60 -0.23
N THR A 67 23.02 -11.23 -0.75
CA THR A 67 21.67 -10.65 -0.82
C THR A 67 21.09 -10.84 0.58
N THR A 68 21.01 -9.77 1.35
CA THR A 68 20.24 -9.79 2.60
C THR A 68 18.80 -10.04 2.20
N THR A 69 18.27 -11.22 2.52
CA THR A 69 16.83 -11.54 2.39
C THR A 69 16.05 -10.62 3.33
N ALA A 70 14.87 -10.18 2.91
CA ALA A 70 13.96 -9.46 3.81
C ALA A 70 13.45 -10.40 4.90
N ALA A 71 13.07 -11.63 4.52
CA ALA A 71 12.54 -12.60 5.47
C ALA A 71 13.62 -13.09 6.44
N THR A 72 13.28 -13.03 7.73
CA THR A 72 14.12 -13.44 8.85
C THR A 72 13.87 -14.91 9.24
N GLY A 73 12.73 -15.48 8.84
CA GLY A 73 12.21 -16.78 9.26
C GLY A 73 11.67 -16.80 10.69
N ILE A 74 11.41 -15.63 11.28
CA ILE A 74 10.89 -15.48 12.64
C ILE A 74 9.63 -14.63 12.54
N LEU A 75 8.48 -15.14 13.00
CA LEU A 75 7.28 -14.32 13.04
C LEU A 75 7.40 -13.18 14.05
N GLY A 76 6.96 -12.00 13.62
CA GLY A 76 6.68 -10.87 14.49
C GLY A 76 5.43 -11.08 15.35
N ALA A 77 5.00 -10.01 16.01
CA ALA A 77 3.80 -10.07 16.83
C ALA A 77 2.56 -10.31 15.94
N PRO A 78 1.66 -11.24 16.30
CA PRO A 78 0.44 -11.47 15.53
C PRO A 78 -0.51 -10.27 15.65
N VAL A 79 -1.44 -10.15 14.70
CA VAL A 79 -2.56 -9.22 14.83
C VAL A 79 -3.42 -9.58 16.05
N GLU A 80 -3.82 -8.58 16.83
CA GLU A 80 -4.70 -8.78 17.98
C GLU A 80 -6.15 -8.34 17.70
N GLY A 81 -6.34 -7.44 16.72
CA GLY A 81 -7.61 -6.82 16.37
C GLY A 81 -8.19 -7.27 15.02
N GLU A 82 -8.92 -6.36 14.40
CA GLU A 82 -9.53 -6.51 13.08
C GLU A 82 -8.55 -6.14 11.96
N LYS A 83 -8.82 -6.63 10.75
CA LYS A 83 -8.04 -6.31 9.56
C LYS A 83 -8.87 -5.46 8.61
N TYR A 84 -8.25 -4.39 8.09
CA TYR A 84 -8.86 -3.37 7.25
C TYR A 84 -8.03 -3.13 6.00
N ALA A 85 -8.66 -2.81 4.87
CA ALA A 85 -7.91 -2.51 3.66
C ALA A 85 -8.53 -1.42 2.80
N ILE A 86 -7.68 -0.74 2.04
CA ILE A 86 -8.04 0.06 0.87
C ILE A 86 -7.31 -0.58 -0.31
N VAL A 87 -8.05 -1.01 -1.32
CA VAL A 87 -7.51 -1.69 -2.51
C VAL A 87 -7.95 -0.90 -3.74
N ILE A 88 -6.97 -0.41 -4.49
CA ILE A 88 -7.18 0.53 -5.60
C ILE A 88 -6.56 -0.03 -6.87
N GLY A 89 -7.33 -0.03 -7.96
CA GLY A 89 -6.87 -0.43 -9.30
C GLY A 89 -7.41 0.48 -10.38
N ILE A 90 -6.55 1.06 -11.21
CA ILE A 90 -6.98 2.00 -12.26
C ILE A 90 -6.40 1.58 -13.59
N ALA A 91 -7.21 0.90 -14.41
CA ALA A 91 -6.88 0.50 -15.78
C ALA A 91 -7.47 1.46 -16.83
N ASP A 92 -8.71 1.89 -16.63
CA ASP A 92 -9.42 2.82 -17.53
C ASP A 92 -9.22 4.25 -17.02
N TYR A 93 -8.34 5.03 -17.67
CA TYR A 93 -8.12 6.44 -17.34
C TYR A 93 -8.89 7.34 -18.33
N PRO A 94 -9.26 8.58 -17.97
CA PRO A 94 -9.95 9.49 -18.88
C PRO A 94 -9.31 9.57 -20.28
N GLY A 95 -10.07 9.13 -21.28
CA GLY A 95 -9.59 9.01 -22.65
C GLY A 95 -9.30 7.56 -22.99
N THR A 96 -8.27 7.32 -23.81
CA THR A 96 -7.75 5.96 -24.08
C THR A 96 -6.22 5.94 -24.22
N SER A 97 -5.56 7.10 -24.11
CA SER A 97 -4.11 7.22 -24.34
C SER A 97 -3.28 6.82 -23.13
N SER A 98 -3.94 6.64 -21.99
CA SER A 98 -3.32 6.34 -20.70
C SER A 98 -3.92 5.09 -20.09
N ASP A 99 -4.69 4.30 -20.83
CA ASP A 99 -5.25 3.06 -20.29
C ASP A 99 -4.14 2.04 -20.06
N LEU A 100 -4.29 1.28 -18.99
CA LEU A 100 -3.50 0.10 -18.66
C LEU A 100 -4.35 -1.15 -18.93
N GLN A 101 -3.73 -2.33 -18.89
CA GLN A 101 -4.42 -3.56 -19.26
C GLN A 101 -4.90 -4.38 -18.07
N TYR A 102 -4.17 -4.37 -16.95
CA TYR A 102 -4.39 -5.35 -15.88
C TYR A 102 -4.44 -4.78 -14.47
N THR A 103 -4.37 -3.47 -14.28
CA THR A 103 -4.25 -2.89 -12.94
C THR A 103 -5.53 -2.98 -12.09
N ASP A 104 -6.70 -3.07 -12.71
CA ASP A 104 -7.94 -3.41 -12.01
C ASP A 104 -8.07 -4.93 -11.76
N ASP A 105 -7.59 -5.77 -12.66
CA ASP A 105 -7.42 -7.21 -12.43
C ASP A 105 -6.44 -7.51 -11.27
N ASP A 106 -5.33 -6.77 -11.19
CA ASP A 106 -4.37 -6.81 -10.08
C ASP A 106 -5.07 -6.50 -8.76
N ALA A 107 -5.85 -5.41 -8.72
CA ALA A 107 -6.58 -5.01 -7.53
C ALA A 107 -7.65 -6.05 -7.13
N GLN A 108 -8.31 -6.69 -8.10
CA GLN A 108 -9.24 -7.78 -7.85
C GLN A 108 -8.54 -9.00 -7.24
N LEU A 109 -7.38 -9.38 -7.76
CA LEU A 109 -6.56 -10.47 -7.20
C LEU A 109 -6.20 -10.19 -5.73
N VAL A 110 -5.73 -8.98 -5.43
CA VAL A 110 -5.37 -8.60 -4.05
C VAL A 110 -6.58 -8.62 -3.13
N TYR A 111 -7.72 -8.07 -3.56
CA TYR A 111 -8.97 -8.13 -2.81
C TYR A 111 -9.33 -9.58 -2.44
N ASP A 112 -9.26 -10.49 -3.41
CA ASP A 112 -9.57 -11.91 -3.21
C ASP A 112 -8.52 -12.61 -2.32
N THR A 113 -7.24 -12.29 -2.45
CA THR A 113 -6.17 -12.84 -1.59
C THR A 113 -6.36 -12.42 -0.13
N LEU A 114 -6.62 -11.14 0.14
CA LEU A 114 -6.84 -10.64 1.50
C LEU A 114 -8.00 -11.38 2.20
N ILE A 115 -9.08 -11.68 1.47
CA ILE A 115 -10.22 -12.41 2.04
C ILE A 115 -9.92 -13.90 2.20
N ASN A 116 -9.45 -14.55 1.13
CA ASN A 116 -9.41 -16.01 1.05
C ASN A 116 -8.18 -16.62 1.75
N VAL A 117 -7.06 -15.88 1.80
CA VAL A 117 -5.82 -16.33 2.42
C VAL A 117 -5.67 -15.73 3.82
N TYR A 118 -5.81 -14.41 3.93
CA TYR A 118 -5.53 -13.70 5.19
C TYR A 118 -6.77 -13.40 6.04
N GLY A 119 -7.97 -13.82 5.60
CA GLY A 119 -9.19 -13.76 6.42
C GLY A 119 -9.73 -12.34 6.68
N PHE A 120 -9.40 -11.37 5.83
CA PHE A 120 -10.02 -10.05 5.89
C PHE A 120 -11.53 -10.18 5.64
N LYS A 121 -12.33 -9.40 6.38
CA LYS A 121 -13.78 -9.34 6.14
C LYS A 121 -14.05 -8.46 4.93
N PRO A 122 -14.88 -8.87 3.95
CA PRO A 122 -15.21 -8.05 2.80
C PRO A 122 -15.72 -6.64 3.18
N GLU A 123 -16.51 -6.52 4.25
CA GLU A 123 -17.03 -5.24 4.74
C GLU A 123 -15.98 -4.29 5.35
N ASN A 124 -14.76 -4.79 5.61
CA ASN A 124 -13.63 -4.01 6.10
C ASN A 124 -12.69 -3.57 4.96
N ILE A 125 -13.00 -3.92 3.71
CA ILE A 125 -12.20 -3.55 2.53
C ILE A 125 -12.94 -2.48 1.74
N ILE A 126 -12.32 -1.32 1.56
CA ILE A 126 -12.78 -0.29 0.62
C ILE A 126 -12.11 -0.58 -0.73
N PHE A 127 -12.90 -0.88 -1.75
CA PHE A 127 -12.41 -1.28 -3.07
C PHE A 127 -12.76 -0.21 -4.11
N LEU A 128 -11.75 0.42 -4.71
CA LEU A 128 -11.91 1.53 -5.66
C LEU A 128 -11.31 1.14 -7.02
N LEU A 129 -12.16 1.03 -8.04
CA LEU A 129 -11.72 0.71 -9.40
C LEU A 129 -11.96 1.86 -10.36
N ASN A 130 -11.00 2.12 -11.25
CA ASN A 130 -11.13 3.03 -12.38
C ASN A 130 -11.70 4.40 -11.96
N MET A 131 -12.86 4.79 -12.48
CA MET A 131 -13.50 6.08 -12.19
C MET A 131 -13.79 6.33 -10.71
N ASP A 132 -13.93 5.28 -9.91
CA ASP A 132 -14.14 5.41 -8.46
C ASP A 132 -12.86 5.80 -7.72
N ALA A 133 -11.68 5.61 -8.31
CA ALA A 133 -10.38 5.97 -7.74
C ALA A 133 -9.99 7.44 -8.03
N SER A 134 -10.92 8.36 -7.77
CA SER A 134 -10.63 9.81 -7.80
C SER A 134 -9.87 10.26 -6.54
N PHE A 135 -9.21 11.42 -6.60
CA PHE A 135 -8.50 12.00 -5.46
C PHE A 135 -9.37 12.06 -4.21
N TYR A 136 -10.58 12.62 -4.32
CA TYR A 136 -11.46 12.79 -3.17
C TYR A 136 -12.01 11.46 -2.64
N ASN A 137 -12.27 10.49 -3.52
CA ASN A 137 -12.71 9.16 -3.06
C ASN A 137 -11.60 8.41 -2.35
N ILE A 138 -10.35 8.51 -2.80
CA ILE A 138 -9.20 7.91 -2.12
C ILE A 138 -8.97 8.59 -0.77
N TYR A 139 -9.03 9.93 -0.73
CA TYR A 139 -8.95 10.69 0.50
C TYR A 139 -10.04 10.29 1.50
N ASP A 140 -11.30 10.24 1.05
CA ASP A 140 -12.44 9.86 1.88
C ASP A 140 -12.33 8.40 2.35
N ALA A 141 -11.82 7.49 1.52
CA ALA A 141 -11.54 6.11 1.92
C ALA A 141 -10.52 6.02 3.06
N VAL A 142 -9.42 6.78 2.98
CA VAL A 142 -8.41 6.84 4.05
C VAL A 142 -9.01 7.42 5.33
N MET A 143 -9.80 8.49 5.25
CA MET A 143 -10.46 9.07 6.41
C MET A 143 -11.53 8.15 7.02
N GLU A 144 -12.30 7.45 6.18
CA GLU A 144 -13.28 6.47 6.61
C GLU A 144 -12.60 5.31 7.35
N LEU A 145 -11.55 4.73 6.78
CA LEU A 145 -10.80 3.63 7.41
C LEU A 145 -10.20 4.08 8.75
N LYS A 146 -9.56 5.24 8.77
CA LYS A 146 -8.98 5.86 9.97
C LYS A 146 -9.99 6.05 11.10
N SER A 147 -11.26 6.30 10.76
CA SER A 147 -12.34 6.46 11.75
C SER A 147 -12.81 5.14 12.37
N LYS A 148 -12.52 3.99 11.72
CA LYS A 148 -12.93 2.65 12.16
C LYS A 148 -11.81 1.96 12.94
N VAL A 149 -10.59 2.03 12.42
CA VAL A 149 -9.38 1.36 12.95
C VAL A 149 -9.12 1.76 14.41
N GLN A 150 -8.72 0.78 15.22
CA GLN A 150 -8.32 0.90 16.61
C GLN A 150 -6.88 0.41 16.82
N PRO A 151 -6.23 0.75 17.95
CA PRO A 151 -4.95 0.16 18.30
C PRO A 151 -5.03 -1.38 18.36
N GLY A 152 -4.08 -2.07 17.73
CA GLY A 152 -4.03 -3.53 17.64
C GLY A 152 -4.64 -4.12 16.37
N ASP A 153 -5.36 -3.32 15.59
CA ASP A 153 -5.83 -3.67 14.25
C ASP A 153 -4.68 -3.61 13.22
N GLU A 154 -4.90 -4.19 12.04
CA GLU A 154 -4.03 -4.05 10.87
C GLU A 154 -4.72 -3.28 9.74
N ALA A 155 -3.94 -2.49 9.00
CA ALA A 155 -4.38 -1.88 7.75
C ALA A 155 -3.50 -2.28 6.55
N VAL A 156 -4.12 -2.51 5.40
CA VAL A 156 -3.46 -2.64 4.09
C VAL A 156 -3.87 -1.48 3.20
N PHE A 157 -2.91 -0.84 2.54
CA PHE A 157 -3.14 0.09 1.44
C PHE A 157 -2.47 -0.46 0.19
N TYR A 158 -3.27 -0.85 -0.80
CA TYR A 158 -2.81 -1.37 -2.08
C TYR A 158 -3.21 -0.44 -3.22
N PHE A 159 -2.26 -0.12 -4.10
CA PHE A 159 -2.49 0.64 -5.32
C PHE A 159 -1.82 -0.02 -6.53
N SER A 160 -2.58 -0.24 -7.61
CA SER A 160 -2.06 -0.56 -8.95
C SER A 160 -2.56 0.44 -9.98
N GLY A 161 -1.64 1.08 -10.70
CA GLY A 161 -1.94 2.15 -11.65
C GLY A 161 -0.69 2.83 -12.19
N HIS A 162 -0.83 4.05 -12.73
CA HIS A 162 0.32 4.89 -13.07
C HIS A 162 0.93 5.48 -11.81
N GLY A 163 2.24 5.63 -11.83
CA GLY A 163 2.99 6.42 -10.85
C GLY A 163 3.51 7.70 -11.49
N SER A 164 3.98 8.63 -10.67
CA SER A 164 4.54 9.90 -11.13
C SER A 164 5.71 10.33 -10.28
N THR A 165 6.57 11.17 -10.85
CA THR A 165 7.58 11.94 -10.13
C THR A 165 7.43 13.41 -10.45
N GLY A 166 7.75 14.30 -9.51
CA GLY A 166 7.63 15.74 -9.69
C GLY A 166 8.30 16.52 -8.57
N ARG A 167 8.14 17.84 -8.58
CA ARG A 167 8.56 18.71 -7.49
C ARG A 167 7.31 19.24 -6.80
N ALA A 168 6.86 18.58 -5.75
CA ALA A 168 5.70 18.95 -4.98
C ALA A 168 6.08 19.84 -3.79
N ASP A 169 5.10 20.59 -3.28
CA ASP A 169 5.18 21.23 -1.98
C ASP A 169 4.28 20.44 -1.02
N ASP A 170 4.73 19.24 -0.65
CA ASP A 170 3.99 18.29 0.18
C ASP A 170 4.52 18.19 1.63
N GLY A 171 5.41 19.10 2.00
CA GLY A 171 5.80 19.37 3.38
C GLY A 171 6.92 18.48 3.91
N ASP A 172 7.75 17.97 3.01
CA ASP A 172 9.01 17.31 3.31
C ASP A 172 10.21 18.20 2.84
N SER A 173 11.42 17.64 2.65
CA SER A 173 12.58 18.38 2.12
C SER A 173 13.19 17.78 0.86
N GLU A 174 12.51 16.82 0.24
CA GLU A 174 12.94 16.19 -0.98
C GLU A 174 12.86 17.16 -2.16
N VAL A 175 13.65 16.84 -3.19
CA VAL A 175 13.72 17.66 -4.39
C VAL A 175 12.82 17.10 -5.47
N ILE A 176 12.61 15.79 -5.45
CA ILE A 176 11.76 15.04 -6.35
C ILE A 176 10.95 14.09 -5.48
N ASP A 177 9.65 14.17 -5.61
CA ASP A 177 8.67 13.41 -4.85
C ASP A 177 7.98 12.42 -5.77
N GLU A 178 7.50 11.33 -5.20
CA GLU A 178 6.74 10.28 -5.87
C GLU A 178 5.24 10.46 -5.63
N ALA A 179 4.43 10.03 -6.59
CA ALA A 179 2.98 10.09 -6.48
C ALA A 179 2.29 8.91 -7.13
N ILE A 180 1.11 8.60 -6.60
CA ILE A 180 0.11 7.80 -7.32
C ILE A 180 -0.73 8.73 -8.21
N VAL A 181 -1.04 8.27 -9.42
CA VAL A 181 -1.90 8.99 -10.36
C VAL A 181 -3.35 8.59 -10.10
N THR A 182 -4.23 9.55 -9.82
CA THR A 182 -5.65 9.27 -9.64
C THR A 182 -6.37 9.22 -10.99
N HIS A 183 -7.59 8.69 -11.00
CA HIS A 183 -8.36 8.64 -12.24
C HIS A 183 -8.74 10.05 -12.73
N ASP A 184 -9.09 10.96 -11.82
CA ASP A 184 -9.57 12.30 -12.17
C ASP A 184 -8.44 13.24 -12.62
N GLY A 185 -8.83 14.26 -13.40
CA GLY A 185 -7.91 15.19 -14.03
C GLY A 185 -8.36 16.65 -13.93
N ASN A 186 -7.40 17.54 -14.15
CA ASN A 186 -7.59 18.97 -14.18
C ASN A 186 -8.18 19.44 -15.53
N PRO A 187 -8.79 20.65 -15.57
CA PRO A 187 -9.34 21.21 -16.81
C PRO A 187 -8.33 21.43 -17.95
N ASP A 188 -7.02 21.45 -17.64
CA ASP A 188 -5.94 21.56 -18.62
C ASP A 188 -5.52 20.20 -19.20
N GLY A 189 -6.14 19.10 -18.76
CA GLY A 189 -5.89 17.74 -19.22
C GLY A 189 -4.80 17.00 -18.44
N SER A 190 -4.20 17.59 -17.40
CA SER A 190 -3.32 16.85 -16.50
C SER A 190 -4.12 15.93 -15.57
N PHE A 191 -3.51 14.86 -15.07
CA PHE A 191 -4.08 14.10 -13.96
C PHE A 191 -3.97 14.87 -12.65
N ILE A 192 -4.82 14.51 -11.69
CA ILE A 192 -4.64 14.84 -10.29
C ILE A 192 -3.75 13.73 -9.67
N LEU A 193 -2.87 14.14 -8.76
CA LEU A 193 -1.87 13.27 -8.15
C LEU A 193 -2.04 13.30 -6.63
N ILE A 194 -1.65 12.19 -5.98
CA ILE A 194 -1.48 12.13 -4.53
C ILE A 194 -0.01 11.80 -4.27
N TRP A 195 0.71 12.78 -3.74
CA TRP A 195 2.13 12.67 -3.41
C TRP A 195 2.34 11.83 -2.16
N ASP A 196 3.49 11.19 -2.05
CA ASP A 196 3.88 10.36 -0.91
C ASP A 196 3.92 11.14 0.41
N GLY A 197 4.41 12.38 0.44
CA GLY A 197 4.32 13.25 1.62
C GLY A 197 2.88 13.60 2.00
N GLN A 198 1.98 13.68 1.01
CA GLN A 198 0.54 13.83 1.23
C GLN A 198 -0.11 12.56 1.80
N LEU A 199 0.25 11.37 1.30
CA LEU A 199 -0.17 10.10 1.90
C LEU A 199 0.38 9.96 3.32
N ARG A 200 1.67 10.25 3.53
CA ARG A 200 2.32 10.26 4.86
C ARG A 200 1.53 11.12 5.83
N ALA A 201 1.14 12.33 5.42
CA ALA A 201 0.31 13.20 6.25
C ALA A 201 -1.04 12.55 6.62
N TRP A 202 -1.71 11.84 5.71
CA TRP A 202 -2.99 11.19 6.02
C TRP A 202 -2.86 10.04 7.03
N PHE A 203 -1.72 9.34 7.01
CA PHE A 203 -1.42 8.19 7.88
C PHE A 203 -0.59 8.53 9.13
N GLU A 204 -0.12 9.77 9.33
CA GLU A 204 0.79 10.13 10.45
C GLU A 204 0.20 9.82 11.85
N ASP A 205 -1.09 10.05 12.04
CA ASP A 205 -1.86 9.77 13.26
C ASP A 205 -2.91 8.67 13.05
N PHE A 206 -2.61 7.71 12.18
CA PHE A 206 -3.46 6.53 12.03
C PHE A 206 -3.49 5.73 13.34
N PRO A 207 -4.65 5.20 13.80
CA PRO A 207 -4.75 4.58 15.13
C PRO A 207 -3.94 3.29 15.36
N THR A 208 -3.41 2.70 14.28
CA THR A 208 -2.50 1.56 14.33
C THR A 208 -1.23 1.88 13.55
N ASP A 209 -0.10 1.35 14.01
CA ASP A 209 1.18 1.41 13.31
C ASP A 209 1.43 0.16 12.44
N ARG A 210 0.65 -0.92 12.63
CA ARG A 210 0.72 -2.14 11.82
C ARG A 210 0.03 -1.92 10.48
N ILE A 211 0.75 -1.31 9.55
CA ILE A 211 0.25 -0.94 8.21
C ILE A 211 1.16 -1.47 7.11
N ILE A 212 0.57 -2.13 6.13
CA ILE A 212 1.25 -2.61 4.93
C ILE A 212 0.84 -1.71 3.75
N PHE A 213 1.80 -1.02 3.15
CA PHE A 213 1.62 -0.25 1.92
C PHE A 213 2.23 -1.02 0.75
N ILE A 214 1.48 -1.15 -0.34
CA ILE A 214 1.94 -1.86 -1.54
C ILE A 214 1.62 -1.00 -2.77
N PHE A 215 2.66 -0.62 -3.51
CA PHE A 215 2.56 0.22 -4.69
C PHE A 215 3.04 -0.52 -5.95
N ASP A 216 2.09 -1.05 -6.73
CA ASP A 216 2.34 -1.60 -8.05
C ASP A 216 2.19 -0.53 -9.14
N SER A 217 3.19 0.34 -9.24
CA SER A 217 3.27 1.40 -10.24
C SER A 217 4.72 1.71 -10.63
N CYS A 218 4.91 2.43 -11.74
CA CYS A 218 6.22 2.93 -12.16
C CYS A 218 6.72 4.02 -11.22
N TYR A 219 8.04 4.10 -11.03
CA TYR A 219 8.68 5.09 -10.14
C TYR A 219 8.28 4.98 -8.67
N SER A 220 7.69 3.86 -8.24
CA SER A 220 7.16 3.74 -6.87
C SER A 220 8.24 3.62 -5.80
N GLY A 221 9.50 3.35 -6.16
CA GLY A 221 10.59 3.09 -5.22
C GLY A 221 10.93 4.24 -4.25
N GLY A 222 10.40 5.45 -4.49
CA GLY A 222 10.59 6.61 -3.62
C GLY A 222 9.46 6.86 -2.62
N MET A 223 8.38 6.05 -2.61
CA MET A 223 7.23 6.17 -1.67
C MET A 223 7.59 5.90 -0.18
N THR A 224 8.87 6.00 0.18
CA THR A 224 9.46 5.69 1.49
C THR A 224 9.09 6.69 2.57
N ASP A 225 8.49 7.82 2.23
CA ASP A 225 7.93 8.78 3.19
C ASP A 225 6.91 8.14 4.14
N LEU A 226 6.26 7.05 3.69
CA LEU A 226 5.32 6.27 4.51
C LEU A 226 5.99 5.36 5.55
N ALA A 227 7.30 5.14 5.45
CA ALA A 227 8.04 4.23 6.32
C ALA A 227 8.09 4.74 7.76
N ALA A 228 7.70 3.89 8.70
CA ALA A 228 7.79 4.14 10.13
C ALA A 228 7.88 2.81 10.89
N GLU A 229 8.14 2.87 12.20
CA GLU A 229 8.06 1.70 13.07
C GLU A 229 6.67 1.04 12.96
N GLY A 230 6.64 -0.29 12.81
CA GLY A 230 5.42 -1.08 12.62
C GLY A 230 4.91 -1.17 11.18
N ARG A 231 5.45 -0.37 10.25
CA ARG A 231 4.97 -0.31 8.85
C ARG A 231 5.89 -1.06 7.90
N ILE A 232 5.29 -1.62 6.86
CA ILE A 232 6.01 -2.17 5.70
C ILE A 232 5.56 -1.41 4.46
N VAL A 233 6.51 -0.96 3.64
CA VAL A 233 6.24 -0.33 2.34
C VAL A 233 6.90 -1.18 1.26
N VAL A 234 6.10 -1.80 0.40
CA VAL A 234 6.54 -2.62 -0.73
C VAL A 234 6.23 -1.89 -2.03
N MET A 235 7.21 -1.84 -2.93
CA MET A 235 7.15 -1.09 -4.18
C MET A 235 7.56 -2.00 -5.33
N ALA A 236 6.79 -2.01 -6.42
CA ALA A 236 7.04 -2.88 -7.57
C ALA A 236 8.29 -2.52 -8.39
N SER A 237 8.75 -1.27 -8.30
CA SER A 237 9.88 -0.76 -9.07
C SER A 237 10.72 0.22 -8.24
N GLY A 238 11.98 0.44 -8.64
CA GLY A 238 12.80 1.52 -8.08
C GLY A 238 12.36 2.92 -8.53
N GLU A 239 12.87 3.98 -7.90
CA GLU A 239 12.55 5.41 -8.14
C GLU A 239 12.64 5.85 -9.63
N ARG A 240 13.40 5.13 -10.46
CA ARG A 240 13.62 5.48 -11.88
C ARG A 240 13.34 4.32 -12.83
N GLU A 241 12.60 3.34 -12.36
CA GLU A 241 12.26 2.13 -13.12
C GLU A 241 10.77 2.12 -13.48
N PHE A 242 10.45 1.39 -14.55
CA PHE A 242 9.07 1.11 -14.94
C PHE A 242 8.61 -0.20 -14.29
N SER A 243 7.29 -0.32 -14.06
CA SER A 243 6.63 -1.58 -13.77
C SER A 243 6.08 -2.19 -15.07
N LEU A 244 6.01 -3.52 -15.13
CA LEU A 244 5.60 -4.28 -16.31
C LEU A 244 4.22 -4.93 -16.14
N GLU A 245 3.51 -5.11 -17.26
CA GLU A 245 2.28 -5.92 -17.33
C GLU A 245 2.26 -6.77 -18.61
N SER A 246 1.55 -7.91 -18.59
CA SER A 246 1.49 -8.79 -19.76
C SER A 246 0.28 -9.71 -19.76
N SER A 247 -0.22 -10.01 -20.96
CA SER A 247 -1.23 -11.04 -21.18
C SER A 247 -0.78 -12.46 -20.84
N GLU A 248 0.53 -12.74 -20.80
CA GLU A 248 1.04 -14.04 -20.32
C GLU A 248 0.81 -14.22 -18.81
N TRP A 249 0.88 -13.13 -18.04
CA TRP A 249 0.58 -13.14 -16.61
C TRP A 249 -0.90 -12.91 -16.33
N GLY A 250 -1.60 -12.16 -17.18
CA GLY A 250 -2.93 -11.61 -16.90
C GLY A 250 -2.91 -10.54 -15.80
N HIS A 251 -1.73 -10.03 -15.46
CA HIS A 251 -1.43 -9.18 -14.31
C HIS A 251 -0.18 -8.33 -14.57
N GLY A 252 0.09 -7.37 -13.69
CA GLY A 252 1.41 -6.79 -13.50
C GLY A 252 2.44 -7.85 -13.07
N GLN A 253 3.71 -7.72 -13.49
CA GLN A 253 4.76 -8.70 -13.14
C GLN A 253 4.93 -8.83 -11.62
N PHE A 254 4.85 -7.69 -10.91
CA PHE A 254 4.99 -7.66 -9.46
C PHE A 254 3.82 -8.41 -8.83
N THR A 255 2.59 -8.02 -9.17
CA THR A 255 1.38 -8.63 -8.62
C THR A 255 1.30 -10.13 -8.90
N TYR A 256 1.71 -10.56 -10.11
CA TYR A 256 1.78 -11.97 -10.47
C TYR A 256 2.71 -12.77 -9.53
N TYR A 257 3.94 -12.32 -9.33
CA TYR A 257 4.88 -13.05 -8.48
C TYR A 257 4.59 -12.89 -6.98
N PHE A 258 4.12 -11.73 -6.54
CA PHE A 258 3.86 -11.44 -5.13
C PHE A 258 2.61 -12.16 -4.65
N PHE A 259 1.47 -11.95 -5.31
CA PHE A 259 0.17 -12.44 -4.85
C PHE A 259 -0.20 -13.78 -5.46
N LEU A 260 -0.09 -13.94 -6.79
CA LEU A 260 -0.56 -15.17 -7.44
C LEU A 260 0.38 -16.34 -7.16
N GLU A 261 1.63 -16.26 -7.62
CA GLU A 261 2.59 -17.36 -7.43
C GLU A 261 3.12 -17.43 -5.99
N GLY A 262 3.53 -16.30 -5.43
CA GLY A 262 4.14 -16.23 -4.10
C GLY A 262 3.17 -16.66 -3.00
N ILE A 263 2.07 -15.91 -2.83
CA ILE A 263 1.09 -16.11 -1.76
C ILE A 263 0.08 -17.20 -2.10
N ASN A 264 -0.70 -17.05 -3.18
CA ASN A 264 -1.86 -17.91 -3.42
C ASN A 264 -1.47 -19.34 -3.84
N GLU A 265 -0.42 -19.50 -4.64
CA GLU A 265 0.15 -20.82 -4.98
C GLU A 265 1.18 -21.31 -3.95
N GLY A 266 1.58 -20.45 -3.00
CA GLY A 266 2.48 -20.80 -1.89
C GLY A 266 3.94 -20.99 -2.30
N TYR A 267 4.39 -20.47 -3.45
CA TYR A 267 5.80 -20.63 -3.85
C TYR A 267 6.77 -19.78 -3.03
N ALA A 268 6.27 -18.78 -2.29
CA ALA A 268 7.05 -17.97 -1.38
C ALA A 268 7.16 -18.55 0.04
N ASP A 269 6.38 -19.58 0.39
CA ASP A 269 6.39 -20.23 1.71
C ASP A 269 7.69 -21.03 1.91
N VAL A 270 8.73 -20.32 2.36
CA VAL A 270 10.06 -20.87 2.60
C VAL A 270 10.21 -21.24 4.08
N TYR A 271 9.54 -20.50 4.95
CA TYR A 271 9.55 -20.62 6.40
C TYR A 271 8.16 -20.98 6.94
N ASP A 272 7.73 -22.22 6.74
CA ASP A 272 6.54 -22.80 7.36
C ASP A 272 6.46 -22.54 8.88
N HIS A 273 5.54 -21.67 9.31
CA HIS A 273 5.40 -21.23 10.70
C HIS A 273 4.31 -21.98 11.47
N ASP A 274 3.32 -22.55 10.78
CA ASP A 274 2.22 -23.31 11.37
C ASP A 274 2.42 -24.84 11.36
N GLY A 275 3.39 -25.33 10.59
CA GLY A 275 3.75 -26.74 10.42
C GLY A 275 2.79 -27.53 9.53
N ASP A 276 1.86 -26.88 8.83
CA ASP A 276 0.90 -27.48 7.90
C ASP A 276 1.29 -27.20 6.44
N PRO A 277 1.94 -28.16 5.76
CA PRO A 277 2.38 -27.98 4.38
C PRO A 277 1.23 -27.93 3.37
N ALA A 278 -0.03 -28.03 3.82
CA ALA A 278 -1.22 -27.88 2.97
C ALA A 278 -1.79 -26.45 2.98
N THR A 279 -1.37 -25.59 3.91
CA THR A 279 -1.87 -24.21 4.04
C THR A 279 -0.69 -23.24 4.11
N PRO A 280 -0.29 -22.64 2.98
CA PRO A 280 0.82 -21.69 2.96
C PRO A 280 0.56 -20.52 3.91
N ASP A 281 1.55 -20.19 4.74
CA ASP A 281 1.52 -19.05 5.68
C ASP A 281 2.57 -18.00 5.31
N VAL A 282 2.50 -17.55 4.06
CA VAL A 282 3.43 -16.61 3.45
C VAL A 282 3.38 -15.23 4.11
N THR A 283 4.52 -14.81 4.65
CA THR A 283 4.76 -13.46 5.19
C THR A 283 4.99 -12.43 4.07
N VAL A 284 4.84 -11.14 4.38
CA VAL A 284 5.08 -10.04 3.42
C VAL A 284 6.51 -10.10 2.88
N GLU A 285 7.47 -10.39 3.75
CA GLU A 285 8.89 -10.44 3.45
C GLU A 285 9.26 -11.67 2.59
N GLU A 286 8.61 -12.81 2.81
CA GLU A 286 8.74 -13.98 1.94
C GLU A 286 8.19 -13.74 0.54
N ALA A 287 6.98 -13.17 0.46
CA ALA A 287 6.38 -12.78 -0.81
C ALA A 287 7.28 -11.77 -1.54
N PHE A 288 7.88 -10.82 -0.82
CA PHE A 288 8.86 -9.89 -1.37
C PHE A 288 10.11 -10.60 -1.89
N ASP A 289 10.75 -11.46 -1.09
CA ASP A 289 11.97 -12.17 -1.48
C ASP A 289 11.74 -13.05 -2.72
N TYR A 290 10.58 -13.72 -2.80
CA TYR A 290 10.18 -14.48 -3.98
C TYR A 290 9.99 -13.58 -5.20
N THR A 291 9.30 -12.46 -5.04
CA THR A 291 9.03 -11.50 -6.11
C THR A 291 10.31 -10.87 -6.63
N PHE A 292 11.21 -10.46 -5.74
CA PHE A 292 12.52 -9.90 -6.06
C PHE A 292 13.38 -10.89 -6.85
N ALA A 293 13.32 -12.17 -6.52
CA ALA A 293 14.07 -13.22 -7.21
C ALA A 293 13.55 -13.53 -8.63
N ASN A 294 12.26 -13.29 -8.89
CA ASN A 294 11.60 -13.67 -10.15
C ASN A 294 11.26 -12.50 -11.08
N CYS A 295 11.26 -11.26 -10.59
CA CYS A 295 11.11 -10.09 -11.44
C CYS A 295 12.34 -9.94 -12.36
N GLU A 296 12.08 -9.95 -13.65
CA GLU A 296 13.06 -9.68 -14.68
C GLU A 296 12.70 -8.34 -15.32
N GLN A 297 13.55 -7.31 -15.15
CA GLN A 297 13.45 -5.94 -15.71
C GLN A 297 12.79 -4.86 -14.85
N GLN A 298 12.18 -5.24 -13.72
CA GLN A 298 11.86 -4.31 -12.64
C GLN A 298 12.51 -4.79 -11.34
N THR A 299 12.88 -3.85 -10.48
CA THR A 299 13.51 -4.15 -9.19
C THR A 299 12.54 -3.77 -8.06
N PRO A 300 11.83 -4.74 -7.47
CA PRO A 300 11.01 -4.49 -6.30
C PRO A 300 11.86 -3.94 -5.13
N VAL A 301 11.27 -3.05 -4.33
CA VAL A 301 11.92 -2.43 -3.18
C VAL A 301 11.02 -2.62 -1.95
N ILE A 302 11.64 -2.81 -0.78
CA ILE A 302 10.95 -2.89 0.51
C ILE A 302 11.60 -1.93 1.52
N ALA A 303 10.78 -1.17 2.24
CA ALA A 303 11.15 -0.48 3.46
C ALA A 303 10.37 -1.13 4.60
N ASP A 304 11.08 -1.82 5.48
CA ASP A 304 10.50 -2.64 6.55
C ASP A 304 10.85 -2.04 7.92
N GLY A 305 9.82 -1.51 8.58
CA GLY A 305 9.86 -1.04 9.97
C GLY A 305 9.15 -1.98 10.94
N PHE A 306 8.65 -3.13 10.49
CA PHE A 306 8.07 -4.15 11.36
C PHE A 306 9.17 -5.02 11.98
N THR A 307 8.92 -5.56 13.17
CA THR A 307 9.92 -6.38 13.87
C THR A 307 9.74 -7.85 13.53
N ASN A 308 10.74 -8.42 12.85
CA ASN A 308 10.70 -9.75 12.22
C ASN A 308 9.61 -9.83 11.14
N ASP A 309 9.18 -11.03 10.76
CA ASP A 309 8.34 -11.23 9.58
C ASP A 309 6.86 -10.99 9.91
N LEU A 310 6.17 -10.25 9.03
CA LEU A 310 4.75 -9.95 9.17
C LEU A 310 3.93 -10.99 8.39
N LEU A 311 3.20 -11.82 9.14
CA LEU A 311 2.09 -12.59 8.59
C LEU A 311 0.81 -11.73 8.64
N PRO A 312 0.21 -11.39 7.47
CA PRO A 312 -0.98 -10.54 7.41
C PRO A 312 -2.18 -11.17 8.11
#